data_AF-E1L012-F1
#
_entry.id   AF-E1L012-F1
#
_cell.length_a   1.000
_cell.length_b   1.000
_cell.length_c   1.000
_cell.angle_alpha   90.00
_cell.angle_beta   90.00
_cell.angle_gamma   90.00
#
_symmetry.space_group_name_H-M   'P 1'
#
loop_
_entity.id
_entity.type
_entity.pdbx_description
1 polymer ?
#
loop_
_entity_poly.entity_id
_entity_poly.type
_entity_poly.pdbx_seq_one_letter_code
_entity_poly.pdbx_strand_id
1 'polypeptide(L)'
;MNTDLANIFKSIEASAIGYLSEDDIKGLFEDVDTTSSKLGATVAEKNKRLCDILTGIDKINFGKFENNDIDAFGDAYEYLIFNYASNAGKSGGEFFTPQTVSKLLARLVMDGKTSINKVYDPTCGERVIIVMGAVCANKLTVSGTLTKYISYIA
;
A
#
# COMPACT_ATOMS: atom_id res chain seq x y z
N MET A 1 -8.06 24.63 -5.30
CA MET A 1 -8.06 23.34 -4.58
C MET A 1 -7.49 22.22 -5.43
N ASN A 2 -8.14 21.75 -6.50
CA ASN A 2 -7.60 20.68 -7.35
C ASN A 2 -6.18 20.97 -7.89
N THR A 3 -5.91 22.18 -8.37
CA THR A 3 -4.56 22.60 -8.78
C THR A 3 -3.58 22.66 -7.60
N ASP A 4 -4.03 23.18 -6.45
CA ASP A 4 -3.21 23.29 -5.25
C ASP A 4 -2.82 21.90 -4.71
N LEU A 5 -3.76 20.96 -4.71
CA LEU A 5 -3.53 19.58 -4.30
C LEU A 5 -2.56 18.87 -5.24
N ALA A 6 -2.68 19.08 -6.55
CA ALA A 6 -1.70 18.56 -7.52
C ALA A 6 -0.29 19.14 -7.28
N ASN A 7 -0.20 20.43 -6.93
CA ASN A 7 1.08 21.05 -6.59
C ASN A 7 1.65 20.53 -5.27
N ILE A 8 0.80 20.20 -4.29
CA ILE A 8 1.22 19.57 -3.03
C ILE A 8 1.86 18.21 -3.30
N PHE A 9 1.22 17.34 -4.11
CA PHE A 9 1.80 16.03 -4.45
C PHE A 9 3.16 16.16 -5.13
N LYS A 10 3.28 17.07 -6.11
CA LYS A 10 4.57 17.37 -6.75
C LYS A 10 5.62 17.89 -5.77
N SER A 11 5.21 18.69 -4.80
CA SER A 11 6.12 19.23 -3.78
C SER A 11 6.61 18.14 -2.82
N ILE A 12 5.77 17.16 -2.49
CA ILE A 12 6.16 15.99 -1.69
C ILE A 12 7.23 15.19 -2.43
N GLU A 13 7.02 14.89 -3.72
CA GLU A 13 8.03 14.19 -4.53
C GLU A 13 9.32 15.00 -4.64
N ALA A 14 9.22 16.29 -4.92
CA ALA A 14 10.37 17.17 -5.02
C ALA A 14 11.15 17.28 -3.70
N SER A 15 10.49 17.14 -2.55
CA SER A 15 11.14 17.20 -1.24
C SER A 15 12.08 16.02 -0.96
N ALA A 16 11.90 14.90 -1.66
CA ALA A 16 12.74 13.72 -1.53
C ALA A 16 14.00 13.77 -2.42
N ILE A 17 14.08 14.70 -3.37
CA ILE A 17 15.21 14.81 -4.31
C ILE A 17 16.50 15.12 -3.55
N GLY A 18 17.54 14.33 -3.81
CA GLY A 18 18.85 14.43 -3.18
C GLY A 18 18.97 13.72 -1.82
N TYR A 19 17.91 13.07 -1.35
CA TYR A 19 17.92 12.24 -0.13
C TYR A 19 17.87 10.75 -0.46
N LEU A 20 18.17 9.90 0.52
CA LEU A 20 18.11 8.44 0.37
C LEU A 20 16.71 7.91 -0.02
N SER A 21 15.66 8.67 0.29
CA SER A 21 14.28 8.34 -0.02
C SER A 21 13.84 8.77 -1.43
N GLU A 22 14.72 9.35 -2.26
CA GLU A 22 14.35 9.83 -3.59
C GLU A 22 13.72 8.72 -4.44
N ASP A 23 14.38 7.56 -4.54
CA ASP A 23 13.92 6.44 -5.35
C ASP A 23 12.62 5.80 -4.82
N ASP A 24 12.34 5.93 -3.51
CA ASP A 24 11.13 5.38 -2.89
C ASP A 24 9.89 6.27 -3.13
N ILE A 25 10.09 7.58 -3.34
CA ILE A 25 9.00 8.57 -3.45
C ILE A 25 8.80 9.04 -4.89
N LYS A 26 9.82 8.91 -5.74
CA LYS A 26 9.75 9.31 -7.14
C LYS A 26 8.63 8.57 -7.89
N GLY A 27 7.73 9.32 -8.48
CA GLY A 27 6.61 8.80 -9.27
C GLY A 27 5.43 8.29 -8.43
N LEU A 28 5.47 8.43 -7.11
CA LEU A 28 4.43 7.90 -6.20
C LEU A 28 3.03 8.44 -6.50
N PHE A 29 2.92 9.66 -7.04
CA PHE A 29 1.63 10.31 -7.32
C PHE A 29 1.33 10.48 -8.82
N GLU A 30 2.08 9.84 -9.73
CA GLU A 30 1.91 9.99 -11.18
C GLU A 30 0.49 9.62 -11.67
N ASP A 31 -0.12 8.61 -11.05
CA ASP A 31 -1.46 8.14 -11.41
C ASP A 31 -2.60 8.96 -10.77
N VAL A 32 -2.29 9.94 -9.92
CA VAL A 32 -3.30 10.74 -9.21
C VAL A 32 -3.77 11.91 -10.06
N ASP A 33 -4.83 11.68 -10.84
CA ASP A 33 -5.48 12.73 -11.65
C ASP A 33 -6.54 13.51 -10.85
N THR A 34 -6.14 14.67 -10.32
CA THR A 34 -7.04 15.62 -9.62
C THR A 34 -8.05 16.33 -10.55
N THR A 35 -7.95 16.12 -11.86
CA THR A 35 -8.82 16.74 -12.87
C THR A 35 -9.77 15.77 -13.56
N SER A 36 -9.72 14.49 -13.18
CA SER A 36 -10.47 13.40 -13.81
C SER A 36 -11.97 13.68 -13.90
N SER A 37 -12.59 13.27 -15.01
CA SER A 37 -14.05 13.30 -15.18
C SER A 37 -14.77 12.39 -14.18
N LYS A 38 -14.08 11.40 -13.61
CA LYS A 38 -14.62 10.52 -12.55
C LYS A 38 -14.88 11.26 -11.24
N LEU A 39 -14.25 12.42 -11.03
CA LEU A 39 -14.44 13.25 -9.83
C LEU A 39 -15.67 14.18 -9.93
N GLY A 40 -16.22 14.37 -11.13
CA GLY A 40 -17.36 15.26 -11.39
C GLY A 40 -17.26 15.93 -12.76
N ALA A 41 -18.38 16.47 -13.24
CA ALA A 41 -18.45 17.13 -14.55
C ALA A 41 -17.85 18.55 -14.48
N THR A 42 -18.07 19.25 -13.37
CA THR A 42 -17.63 20.64 -13.17
C THR A 42 -16.44 20.75 -12.21
N VAL A 43 -15.70 21.85 -12.28
CA VAL A 43 -14.59 22.14 -11.35
C VAL A 43 -15.08 22.20 -9.91
N ALA A 44 -16.27 22.75 -9.67
CA ALA A 44 -16.87 22.82 -8.34
C ALA A 44 -17.13 21.43 -7.75
N GLU A 45 -17.70 20.52 -8.54
CA GLU A 45 -17.96 19.13 -8.12
C GLU A 45 -16.66 18.37 -7.83
N LYS A 46 -15.64 18.52 -8.69
CA LYS A 46 -14.32 17.91 -8.46
C LYS A 46 -13.70 18.38 -7.16
N ASN A 47 -13.68 19.69 -6.94
CA ASN A 47 -13.15 20.28 -5.71
C ASN A 47 -13.93 19.79 -4.48
N LYS A 48 -15.26 19.75 -4.56
CA LYS A 48 -16.11 19.21 -3.49
C LYS A 48 -15.75 17.76 -3.19
N ARG A 49 -15.67 16.90 -4.22
CA ARG A 49 -15.34 15.47 -4.07
C ARG A 49 -13.97 15.27 -3.41
N LEU A 50 -12.97 16.02 -3.84
CA LEU A 50 -11.62 15.97 -3.27
C LEU A 50 -11.63 16.44 -1.80
N CYS A 51 -12.35 17.52 -1.48
CA CYS A 51 -12.50 17.98 -0.09
C CYS A 51 -13.19 16.92 0.78
N ASP A 52 -14.26 16.29 0.28
CA ASP A 52 -14.98 15.25 1.00
C ASP A 52 -14.08 14.04 1.28
N ILE A 53 -13.23 13.65 0.33
CA ILE A 53 -12.24 12.57 0.51
C ILE A 53 -11.24 12.94 1.60
N LEU A 54 -10.60 14.12 1.49
CA LEU A 54 -9.59 14.57 2.47
C LEU A 54 -10.19 14.71 3.87
N THR A 55 -11.40 15.26 3.97
CA THR A 55 -12.14 15.38 5.23
C THR A 55 -12.54 14.00 5.78
N GLY A 56 -12.83 13.04 4.92
CA GLY A 56 -13.10 11.67 5.30
C GLY A 56 -11.88 10.99 5.92
N ILE A 57 -10.70 11.18 5.32
CA ILE A 57 -9.42 10.66 5.82
C ILE A 57 -9.05 11.32 7.15
N ASP A 58 -9.19 12.65 7.27
CA ASP A 58 -8.90 13.42 8.49
C ASP A 58 -9.73 12.93 9.70
N LYS A 59 -10.95 12.45 9.47
CA LYS A 59 -11.81 11.90 10.52
C LYS A 59 -11.42 10.51 11.00
N ILE A 60 -10.48 9.83 10.33
CA ILE A 60 -10.03 8.51 10.76
C ILE A 60 -9.17 8.67 12.01
N ASN A 61 -9.69 8.19 13.14
CA ASN A 61 -8.97 8.24 14.41
C ASN A 61 -7.94 7.11 14.48
N PHE A 62 -6.70 7.42 14.15
CA PHE A 62 -5.55 6.52 14.34
C PHE A 62 -4.97 6.55 15.76
N GLY A 63 -5.70 7.03 16.77
CA GLY A 63 -5.23 7.05 18.16
C GLY A 63 -3.91 7.82 18.35
N LYS A 64 -3.07 7.37 19.30
CA LYS A 64 -1.71 7.91 19.47
C LYS A 64 -0.76 7.19 18.51
N PHE A 65 -0.16 7.94 17.59
CA PHE A 65 0.77 7.44 16.58
C PHE A 65 1.94 6.64 17.19
N GLU A 66 2.38 7.03 18.39
CA GLU A 66 3.47 6.39 19.15
C GLU A 66 3.12 4.99 19.69
N ASN A 67 1.83 4.65 19.79
CA ASN A 67 1.34 3.37 20.31
C ASN A 67 0.70 2.49 19.22
N ASN A 68 0.67 2.98 17.97
CA ASN A 68 0.15 2.22 16.85
C ASN A 68 1.33 1.50 16.18
N ASP A 69 1.64 0.32 16.70
CA ASP A 69 2.63 -0.61 16.17
C ASP A 69 2.25 -1.06 14.75
N ILE A 70 2.47 -0.25 13.71
CA ILE A 70 2.47 -0.62 12.28
C ILE A 70 1.12 -1.18 11.73
N ASP A 71 0.19 -1.65 12.57
CA ASP A 71 -0.95 -2.51 12.22
C ASP A 71 -2.15 -1.70 11.76
N ALA A 72 -2.47 -0.57 12.41
CA ALA A 72 -3.70 0.18 12.09
C ALA A 72 -3.74 0.77 10.67
N PHE A 73 -2.61 1.28 10.18
CA PHE A 73 -2.51 1.79 8.79
C PHE A 73 -2.42 0.64 7.79
N GLY A 74 -1.72 -0.45 8.14
CA GLY A 74 -1.66 -1.67 7.34
C GLY A 74 -3.04 -2.29 7.16
N ASP A 75 -3.78 -2.50 8.25
CA ASP A 75 -5.13 -3.04 8.28
C ASP A 75 -6.12 -2.16 7.49
N ALA A 76 -6.04 -0.83 7.65
CA ALA A 76 -6.87 0.09 6.88
C ALA A 76 -6.57 0.00 5.37
N TYR A 77 -5.29 -0.10 5.00
CA TYR A 77 -4.89 -0.26 3.61
C TYR A 77 -5.33 -1.61 3.03
N GLU A 78 -5.14 -2.70 3.78
CA GLU A 78 -5.62 -4.04 3.39
C GLU A 78 -7.13 -4.05 3.19
N TYR A 79 -7.89 -3.42 4.09
CA TYR A 79 -9.34 -3.29 3.96
C TYR A 79 -9.73 -2.53 2.69
N LEU A 80 -9.05 -1.45 2.34
CA LEU A 80 -9.33 -0.67 1.13
C LEU A 80 -9.05 -1.48 -0.15
N ILE A 81 -7.91 -2.19 -0.21
CA ILE A 81 -7.59 -3.07 -1.34
C ILE A 81 -8.60 -4.22 -1.45
N PHE A 82 -8.97 -4.83 -0.33
CA PHE A 82 -9.94 -5.91 -0.31
C PHE A 82 -11.29 -5.47 -0.91
N ASN A 83 -11.83 -4.34 -0.44
CA ASN A 83 -13.09 -3.81 -0.98
C ASN A 83 -12.99 -3.43 -2.45
N TYR A 84 -11.84 -2.89 -2.90
CA TYR A 84 -11.62 -2.59 -4.31
C TYR A 84 -11.65 -3.86 -5.17
N ALA A 85 -10.96 -4.92 -4.74
CA ALA A 85 -10.95 -6.20 -5.45
C ALA A 85 -12.34 -6.87 -5.47
N SER A 86 -13.08 -6.86 -4.36
CA SER A 86 -14.44 -7.41 -4.29
C SER A 86 -15.42 -6.70 -5.24
N ASN A 87 -15.31 -5.39 -5.40
CA ASN A 87 -16.19 -4.60 -6.26
C ASN A 87 -15.85 -4.70 -7.76
N ALA A 88 -14.65 -5.19 -8.12
CA ALA A 88 -14.19 -5.30 -9.52
C ALA A 88 -14.72 -6.55 -10.26
N GLY A 89 -15.51 -7.40 -9.60
CA GLY A 89 -16.16 -8.57 -10.22
C GLY A 89 -15.22 -9.71 -10.63
N LYS A 90 -13.95 -9.66 -10.24
CA LYS A 90 -12.96 -10.73 -10.43
C LYS A 90 -12.83 -11.53 -9.13
N SER A 91 -12.61 -12.84 -9.21
CA SER A 91 -12.38 -13.68 -8.03
C SER A 91 -11.17 -13.16 -7.24
N GLY A 92 -11.41 -12.67 -6.03
CA GLY A 92 -10.40 -11.97 -5.20
C GLY A 92 -9.11 -12.73 -4.92
N GLY A 93 -9.07 -14.05 -5.18
CA GLY A 93 -7.87 -14.89 -5.00
C GLY A 93 -6.71 -14.61 -5.98
N GLU A 94 -6.95 -13.98 -7.13
CA GLU A 94 -5.88 -13.55 -8.05
C GLU A 94 -5.21 -12.22 -7.62
N PHE A 95 -5.84 -11.48 -6.70
CA PHE A 95 -5.47 -10.10 -6.37
C PHE A 95 -5.04 -9.92 -4.93
N PHE A 96 -5.50 -10.79 -4.02
CA PHE A 96 -5.31 -10.64 -2.59
C PHE A 96 -5.25 -12.00 -1.89
N THR A 97 -4.25 -12.19 -1.02
CA THR A 97 -4.15 -13.35 -0.13
C THR A 97 -4.74 -12.98 1.24
N PRO A 98 -5.82 -13.63 1.72
CA PRO A 98 -6.38 -13.36 3.03
C PRO A 98 -5.33 -13.45 4.14
N GLN A 99 -5.43 -12.55 5.13
CA GLN A 99 -4.46 -12.44 6.23
C GLN A 99 -4.25 -13.77 6.97
N THR A 100 -5.31 -14.57 7.12
CA THR A 100 -5.25 -15.91 7.74
C THR A 100 -4.40 -16.89 6.95
N VAL A 101 -4.47 -16.85 5.61
CA VAL A 101 -3.66 -17.68 4.71
C VAL A 101 -2.21 -17.21 4.73
N SER A 102 -1.97 -15.90 4.68
CA SER A 102 -0.62 -15.33 4.77
C SER A 102 0.07 -15.67 6.10
N LYS A 103 -0.65 -15.57 7.23
CA LYS A 103 -0.16 -15.97 8.56
C LYS A 103 0.13 -17.47 8.63
N LEU A 104 -0.70 -18.31 8.01
CA LEU A 104 -0.46 -19.75 7.94
C LEU A 104 0.79 -20.08 7.12
N LEU A 105 0.93 -19.51 5.93
CA LEU A 105 2.11 -19.71 5.07
C LEU A 105 3.39 -19.23 5.76
N ALA A 106 3.36 -18.07 6.44
CA ALA A 106 4.48 -17.57 7.23
C ALA A 106 4.87 -18.56 8.33
N ARG A 107 3.91 -19.12 9.07
CA ARG A 107 4.18 -20.15 10.09
C ARG A 107 4.79 -21.42 9.49
N LEU A 108 4.28 -21.88 8.35
CA LEU A 108 4.83 -23.07 7.67
C LEU A 108 6.27 -22.85 7.18
N VAL A 109 6.55 -21.69 6.58
CA VAL A 109 7.90 -21.37 6.08
C VAL A 109 8.91 -21.22 7.22
N MET A 110 8.46 -20.71 8.36
CA MET A 110 9.26 -20.48 9.56
C MET A 110 9.35 -21.69 10.50
N ASP A 111 8.64 -22.79 10.24
CA ASP A 111 8.66 -23.95 11.12
C ASP A 111 10.09 -24.49 11.29
N GLY A 112 10.54 -24.61 12.55
CA GLY A 112 11.91 -24.99 12.91
C GLY A 112 13.01 -23.95 12.58
N LYS A 113 12.67 -22.72 12.17
CA LYS A 113 13.65 -21.66 11.82
C LYS A 113 13.49 -20.44 12.71
N THR A 114 14.61 -19.89 13.16
CA THR A 114 14.67 -18.65 13.95
C THR A 114 15.05 -17.42 13.11
N SER A 115 15.47 -17.61 11.86
CA SER A 115 15.80 -16.54 10.93
C SER A 115 15.71 -17.00 9.48
N ILE A 116 15.34 -16.09 8.58
CA ILE A 116 15.36 -16.31 7.13
C ILE A 116 16.11 -15.16 6.48
N ASN A 117 16.98 -15.51 5.52
CA ASN A 117 17.80 -14.53 4.79
C ASN A 117 17.02 -13.86 3.65
N LYS A 118 16.26 -14.65 2.86
CA LYS A 118 15.53 -14.17 1.69
C LYS A 118 14.15 -14.84 1.57
N VAL A 119 13.17 -14.06 1.15
CA VAL A 119 11.82 -14.52 0.80
C VAL A 119 11.61 -14.24 -0.68
N TYR A 120 11.05 -15.21 -1.41
CA TYR A 120 10.77 -15.10 -2.84
C TYR A 120 9.34 -15.54 -3.13
N ASP A 121 8.60 -14.71 -3.86
CA ASP A 121 7.27 -15.01 -4.37
C ASP A 121 7.23 -14.65 -5.87
N PRO A 122 7.21 -15.66 -6.76
CA PRO A 122 7.25 -15.45 -8.22
C PRO A 122 5.97 -14.81 -8.77
N THR A 123 4.90 -14.77 -7.98
CA THR A 123 3.57 -14.28 -8.38
C THR A 123 3.07 -13.16 -7.48
N CYS A 124 3.97 -12.47 -6.76
CA CYS A 124 3.61 -11.40 -5.83
C CYS A 124 2.92 -10.20 -6.50
N GLY A 125 3.09 -10.03 -7.81
CA GLY A 125 2.48 -8.94 -8.58
C GLY A 125 2.74 -7.56 -7.97
N GLU A 126 1.91 -6.58 -8.34
CA GLU A 126 1.95 -5.21 -7.77
C GLU A 126 1.25 -5.10 -6.40
N ARG A 127 0.64 -6.18 -5.89
CA ARG A 127 -0.35 -6.13 -4.79
C ARG A 127 -0.17 -7.19 -3.70
N VAL A 128 1.05 -7.69 -3.49
CA VAL A 128 1.39 -8.54 -2.33
C VAL A 128 2.36 -7.80 -1.43
N ILE A 129 1.82 -7.14 -0.39
CA ILE A 129 2.57 -6.64 0.77
C ILE A 129 2.58 -7.68 1.91
N ILE A 130 1.81 -8.76 1.79
CA ILE A 130 1.30 -9.47 2.97
C ILE A 130 2.23 -10.60 3.45
N VAL A 131 2.99 -11.25 2.56
CA VAL A 131 3.92 -12.32 2.99
C VAL A 131 5.04 -11.76 3.86
N MET A 132 5.54 -10.55 3.55
CA MET A 132 6.56 -9.91 4.38
C MET A 132 6.00 -9.39 5.70
N GLY A 133 4.84 -8.72 5.67
CA GLY A 133 4.19 -8.20 6.87
C GLY A 133 3.91 -9.30 7.92
N ALA A 134 3.47 -10.48 7.47
CA ALA A 134 3.24 -11.63 8.36
C ALA A 134 4.53 -12.21 8.95
N VAL A 135 5.66 -12.16 8.24
CA VAL A 135 6.97 -12.58 8.76
C VAL A 135 7.50 -11.57 9.79
N CYS A 136 7.32 -10.27 9.54
CA CYS A 136 7.73 -9.20 10.47
C CYS A 136 6.88 -9.16 11.75
N ALA A 137 5.57 -9.42 11.68
CA ALA A 137 4.66 -9.42 12.82
C ALA A 137 4.99 -10.48 13.89
N ASN A 138 5.71 -11.54 13.52
CA ASN A 138 6.17 -12.58 14.45
C ASN A 138 7.47 -12.21 15.21
N LYS A 139 7.92 -10.95 15.15
CA LYS A 139 9.14 -10.43 15.83
C LYS A 139 10.44 -11.16 15.45
N LEU A 140 10.54 -11.65 14.22
CA LEU A 140 11.74 -12.35 13.74
C LEU A 140 12.49 -11.48 12.72
N THR A 141 13.80 -11.42 12.87
CA THR A 141 14.69 -10.54 12.10
C THR A 141 14.84 -11.04 10.67
N VAL A 142 14.35 -10.28 9.69
CA VAL A 142 14.72 -10.46 8.27
C VAL A 142 15.94 -9.59 8.01
N SER A 143 17.09 -10.20 7.76
CA SER A 143 18.37 -9.50 7.63
C SER A 143 18.74 -9.16 6.16
N GLY A 144 17.81 -9.29 5.22
CA GLY A 144 18.08 -9.19 3.79
C GLY A 144 17.05 -8.39 2.99
N THR A 145 17.47 -7.93 1.81
CA THR A 145 16.64 -7.16 0.86
C THR A 145 15.57 -8.05 0.23
N LEU A 146 14.31 -7.59 0.23
CA LEU A 146 13.25 -8.14 -0.61
C LEU A 146 13.63 -7.94 -2.07
N THR A 147 13.95 -9.01 -2.79
CA THR A 147 14.24 -8.92 -4.23
C THR A 147 13.04 -9.40 -5.03
N LYS A 148 12.36 -8.44 -5.68
CA LYS A 148 11.29 -8.68 -6.64
C LYS A 148 11.93 -9.07 -7.98
N TYR A 149 12.09 -10.35 -8.27
CA TYR A 149 12.39 -10.79 -9.63
C TYR A 149 11.06 -11.10 -10.32
N ILE A 150 10.55 -10.13 -11.08
CA ILE A 150 9.49 -10.36 -12.05
C ILE A 150 10.14 -11.08 -13.24
N SER A 151 10.15 -12.40 -13.23
CA SER A 151 10.46 -13.18 -14.43
C SER A 151 9.16 -13.41 -15.21
N TYR A 152 9.06 -12.73 -16.35
CA TYR A 152 8.11 -12.99 -17.43
C TYR A 152 7.98 -14.50 -17.69
N ILE A 153 6.77 -15.04 -17.54
CA ILE A 153 6.35 -16.22 -18.29
C ILE A 153 5.05 -15.83 -18.99
N ALA A 154 5.21 -15.51 -20.27
CA ALA A 154 4.17 -15.72 -21.28
C ALA A 154 4.13 -17.20 -21.65
#